data_AF-B6HS85-F1
#
_entry.id   AF-B6HS85-F1
#
_cell.length_a   1.000
_cell.length_b   1.000
_cell.length_c   1.000
_cell.angle_alpha   90.00
_cell.angle_beta   90.00
_cell.angle_gamma   90.00
#
_symmetry.space_group_name_H-M   'P 1'
#
loop_
_entity.id
_entity.type
_entity.pdbx_description
1 polymer ?
#
loop_
_entity_poly.entity_id
_entity_poly.type
_entity_poly.pdbx_seq_one_letter_code
_entity_poly.pdbx_strand_id
1 'polypeptide(L)'
;MALPLYIPHCIHTPAGRYHLPPSDQPLRIQIEGPLIAIQRLLPHIHWRLELIDYYGVTFDHLVPADDINPEVLQINIIEIEDDNGVYANTWLSFAVDPTEFIGKKVLAVPRCCQKRKGTQDRWRVNALVDQRIHRLEHLKDAKEWKTLTEQ
;
A
#
# COMPACT_ATOMS: atom_id res chain seq x y z
N MET A 1 16.83 14.82 -7.59
CA MET A 1 15.54 15.49 -7.85
C MET A 1 14.42 14.52 -7.51
N ALA A 2 13.27 15.01 -7.07
CA ALA A 2 12.13 14.16 -6.76
C ALA A 2 11.58 13.55 -8.06
N LEU A 3 11.41 12.24 -8.09
CA LEU A 3 10.73 11.56 -9.19
C LEU A 3 9.21 11.62 -8.95
N PRO A 4 8.40 11.78 -10.02
CA PRO A 4 6.96 11.71 -9.90
C PRO A 4 6.48 10.31 -9.51
N LEU A 5 5.45 10.25 -8.67
CA LEU A 5 4.70 9.03 -8.39
C LEU A 5 3.81 8.69 -9.59
N TYR A 6 3.85 7.45 -10.06
CA TYR A 6 3.02 6.95 -11.14
C TYR A 6 2.14 5.80 -10.65
N ILE A 7 0.81 5.98 -10.74
CA ILE A 7 -0.18 4.96 -10.45
C ILE A 7 -0.85 4.55 -11.78
N PRO A 8 -0.66 3.31 -12.25
CA PRO A 8 -1.26 2.86 -13.50
C PRO A 8 -2.77 2.73 -13.38
N HIS A 9 -3.47 2.89 -14.51
CA HIS A 9 -4.88 2.54 -14.61
C HIS A 9 -5.07 1.04 -14.31
N CYS A 10 -6.18 0.70 -13.65
CA CYS A 10 -6.48 -0.69 -13.39
C CYS A 10 -6.78 -1.43 -14.70
N ILE A 11 -6.22 -2.63 -14.83
CA ILE A 11 -6.46 -3.50 -15.99
C ILE A 11 -7.71 -4.38 -15.86
N HIS A 12 -8.29 -4.46 -14.65
CA HIS A 12 -9.46 -5.29 -14.39
C HIS A 12 -10.73 -4.58 -14.84
N THR A 13 -11.41 -5.18 -15.83
CA THR A 13 -12.72 -4.74 -16.31
C THR A 13 -13.71 -5.92 -16.23
N PRO A 14 -14.80 -5.83 -15.45
CA PRO A 14 -15.15 -4.74 -14.54
C PRO A 14 -14.18 -4.62 -13.35
N ALA A 15 -14.19 -3.47 -12.70
CA ALA A 15 -13.42 -3.25 -11.47
C ALA A 15 -13.76 -4.33 -10.42
N GLY A 16 -12.75 -5.04 -9.93
CA GLY A 16 -12.93 -6.03 -8.87
C GLY A 16 -13.07 -5.40 -7.48
N ARG A 17 -13.41 -6.20 -6.46
CA ARG A 17 -13.58 -5.75 -5.06
C ARG A 17 -12.37 -5.08 -4.40
N TYR A 18 -11.19 -5.18 -5.02
CA TYR A 18 -9.94 -4.58 -4.53
C TYR A 18 -9.54 -3.34 -5.33
N HIS A 19 -10.40 -2.88 -6.24
CA HIS A 19 -10.17 -1.68 -7.02
C HIS A 19 -10.20 -0.45 -6.10
N LEU A 20 -9.58 0.64 -6.56
CA LEU A 20 -9.77 1.97 -5.97
C LEU A 20 -11.28 2.23 -5.84
N PRO A 21 -11.84 2.36 -4.62
CA PRO A 21 -13.24 2.65 -4.48
C PRO A 21 -13.51 4.10 -4.95
N PRO A 22 -14.77 4.41 -5.26
CA PRO A 22 -15.21 5.78 -5.50
C PRO A 22 -14.78 6.75 -4.39
N SER A 23 -14.44 7.99 -4.76
CA SER A 23 -13.92 9.02 -3.84
C SER A 23 -14.91 9.50 -2.79
N ASP A 24 -16.17 9.13 -2.91
CA ASP A 24 -17.24 9.45 -1.96
C ASP A 24 -17.42 8.39 -0.87
N GLN A 25 -16.65 7.29 -0.92
CA GLN A 25 -16.72 6.22 0.07
C GLN A 25 -15.67 6.39 1.18
N PRO A 26 -16.03 6.04 2.43
CA PRO A 26 -15.06 5.88 3.52
C PRO A 26 -13.98 4.87 3.14
N LEU A 27 -12.72 5.29 3.25
CA LEU A 27 -11.59 4.48 2.84
C LEU A 27 -10.37 4.72 3.70
N ARG A 28 -9.82 3.65 4.24
CA ARG A 28 -8.47 3.66 4.80
C ARG A 28 -7.45 3.37 3.70
N ILE A 29 -6.49 4.26 3.54
CA ILE A 29 -5.46 4.17 2.52
C ILE A 29 -4.13 3.84 3.18
N GLN A 30 -3.53 2.73 2.76
CA GLN A 30 -2.18 2.33 3.15
C GLN A 30 -1.26 2.39 1.93
N ILE A 31 -0.16 3.13 2.07
CA ILE A 31 0.91 3.19 1.06
C ILE A 31 2.18 2.65 1.69
N GLU A 32 2.78 1.65 1.06
CA GLU A 32 3.92 0.92 1.58
C GLU A 32 4.99 0.70 0.52
N GLY A 33 6.27 0.69 0.89
CA GLY A 33 7.33 0.36 -0.05
C GLY A 33 8.74 0.44 0.50
N PRO A 34 9.71 0.02 -0.30
CA PRO A 34 11.11 0.03 0.09
C PRO A 34 11.62 1.47 0.20
N LEU A 35 12.49 1.72 1.19
CA LEU A 35 13.05 3.02 1.51
C LEU A 35 13.67 3.67 0.25
N ILE A 36 14.42 2.92 -0.52
CA ILE A 36 15.12 3.42 -1.71
C ILE A 36 14.16 3.98 -2.77
N ALA A 37 12.97 3.41 -2.95
CA ALA A 37 11.96 3.95 -3.85
C ALA A 37 11.28 5.20 -3.26
N ILE A 38 11.09 5.24 -1.94
CA ILE A 38 10.53 6.41 -1.24
C ILE A 38 11.51 7.59 -1.25
N GLN A 39 12.82 7.33 -1.15
CA GLN A 39 13.86 8.35 -1.31
C GLN A 39 13.81 9.01 -2.68
N ARG A 40 13.48 8.26 -3.73
CA ARG A 40 13.31 8.82 -5.07
C ARG A 40 12.12 9.80 -5.13
N LEU A 41 11.06 9.57 -4.34
CA LEU A 41 9.94 10.53 -4.20
C LEU A 41 10.30 11.75 -3.35
N LEU A 42 11.07 11.54 -2.29
CA LEU A 42 11.35 12.55 -1.26
C LEU A 42 12.87 12.65 -0.98
N PRO A 43 13.67 13.09 -1.97
CA PRO A 43 15.14 13.02 -1.92
C PRO A 43 15.77 14.03 -0.94
N HIS A 44 15.00 14.99 -0.45
CA HIS A 44 15.47 16.01 0.48
C HIS A 44 15.21 15.65 1.95
N ILE A 45 14.52 14.55 2.21
CA ILE A 45 14.30 14.05 3.57
C ILE A 45 15.51 13.21 3.99
N HIS A 46 15.94 13.40 5.24
CA HIS A 46 16.96 12.57 5.86
C HIS A 46 16.32 11.29 6.39
N TRP A 47 16.74 10.15 5.85
CA TRP A 47 16.24 8.83 6.22
C TRP A 47 17.27 8.08 7.06
N ARG A 48 16.83 7.27 8.02
CA ARG A 48 17.72 6.42 8.83
C ARG A 48 17.99 5.10 8.09
N LEU A 49 18.99 5.13 7.21
CA LEU A 49 19.32 4.07 6.25
C LEU A 49 19.73 2.73 6.90
N GLU A 50 20.28 2.75 8.10
CA GLU A 50 20.87 1.55 8.72
C GLU A 50 19.88 0.64 9.46
N LEU A 51 18.63 1.07 9.61
CA LEU A 51 17.68 0.40 10.52
C LEU A 51 16.33 0.03 9.88
N ILE A 52 15.96 0.66 8.76
CA ILE A 52 14.63 0.52 8.17
C ILE A 52 14.76 0.48 6.65
N ASP A 53 14.50 -0.67 6.05
CA ASP A 53 14.48 -0.88 4.60
C ASP A 53 13.09 -0.67 3.98
N TYR A 54 12.05 -0.56 4.81
CA TYR A 54 10.66 -0.51 4.37
C TYR A 54 9.83 0.49 5.19
N TYR A 55 9.06 1.33 4.51
CA TYR A 55 8.21 2.34 5.14
C TYR A 55 6.77 2.18 4.71
N GLY A 56 5.86 2.51 5.62
CA GLY A 56 4.43 2.52 5.39
C GLY A 56 3.78 3.74 6.03
N VAL A 57 2.79 4.30 5.35
CA VAL A 57 1.90 5.31 5.90
C VAL A 57 0.46 4.85 5.76
N THR A 58 -0.36 5.17 6.75
CA THR A 58 -1.80 4.95 6.72
C THR A 58 -2.51 6.25 7.02
N PHE A 59 -3.54 6.56 6.24
CA PHE A 59 -4.41 7.70 6.48
C PHE A 59 -5.82 7.37 6.03
N ASP A 60 -6.79 8.09 6.60
CA ASP A 60 -8.20 7.84 6.38
C ASP A 60 -8.79 8.94 5.49
N HIS A 61 -9.67 8.53 4.57
CA HIS A 61 -10.45 9.39 3.70
C HIS A 61 -11.93 9.15 3.98
N LEU A 62 -12.62 10.15 4.52
CA LEU A 62 -14.05 10.09 4.88
C LEU A 62 -14.42 8.95 5.86
N VAL A 63 -13.47 8.36 6.58
CA VAL A 63 -13.74 7.35 7.61
C VAL A 63 -14.26 8.05 8.88
N PRO A 64 -15.44 7.68 9.38
CA PRO A 64 -15.93 8.14 10.67
C PRO A 64 -14.97 7.78 11.81
N ALA A 65 -14.86 8.62 12.83
CA ALA A 65 -13.91 8.40 13.92
C ALA A 65 -14.20 7.12 14.74
N ASP A 66 -15.44 6.64 14.73
CA ASP A 66 -15.92 5.44 15.37
C ASP A 66 -15.89 4.19 14.47
N ASP A 67 -15.59 4.35 13.18
CA ASP A 67 -15.43 3.21 12.26
C ASP A 67 -14.03 2.59 12.41
N ILE A 68 -13.99 1.49 13.16
CA ILE A 68 -12.77 0.72 13.38
C ILE A 68 -12.44 -0.24 12.24
N ASN A 69 -13.38 -0.51 11.32
CA ASN A 69 -13.22 -1.52 10.27
C ASN A 69 -13.60 -1.02 8.86
N PRO A 70 -13.08 0.13 8.41
CA PRO A 70 -13.36 0.65 7.09
C PRO A 70 -12.83 -0.28 6.00
N GLU A 71 -13.29 -0.07 4.77
CA GLU A 71 -12.63 -0.64 3.60
C GLU A 71 -11.20 -0.13 3.48
N VAL A 72 -10.33 -0.97 2.91
CA VAL A 72 -8.90 -0.69 2.82
C VAL A 72 -8.43 -0.72 1.37
N LEU A 73 -7.85 0.39 0.95
CA LEU A 73 -7.04 0.48 -0.25
C LEU A 73 -5.57 0.37 0.15
N GLN A 74 -4.91 -0.68 -0.34
CA GLN A 74 -3.46 -0.77 -0.27
C GLN A 74 -2.83 -0.43 -1.61
N ILE A 75 -1.78 0.39 -1.56
CA ILE A 75 -0.92 0.74 -2.69
C ILE A 75 0.51 0.39 -2.29
N ASN A 76 1.19 -0.41 -3.11
CA ASN A 76 2.60 -0.67 -2.89
C ASN A 76 3.45 0.12 -3.88
N ILE A 77 4.45 0.83 -3.37
CA ILE A 77 5.54 1.37 -4.15
C ILE A 77 6.46 0.21 -4.52
N ILE A 78 6.70 0.05 -5.81
CA ILE A 78 7.50 -1.03 -6.39
C ILE A 78 8.84 -0.46 -6.82
N GLU A 79 9.92 -1.01 -6.27
CA GLU A 79 11.24 -0.76 -6.79
C GLU A 79 11.46 -1.52 -8.09
N ILE A 80 11.98 -0.81 -9.10
CA ILE A 80 12.29 -1.34 -10.43
C ILE A 80 13.80 -1.43 -10.67
N GLU A 81 14.57 -0.54 -10.05
CA GLU A 81 16.00 -0.35 -10.37
C GLU A 81 16.88 -1.49 -9.86
N ASP A 82 16.53 -2.11 -8.73
CA ASP A 82 17.37 -3.14 -8.09
C ASP A 82 17.48 -4.42 -8.94
N ASP A 83 16.37 -4.85 -9.54
CA ASP A 83 16.29 -6.11 -10.29
C ASP A 83 15.88 -5.93 -11.76
N ASN A 84 15.92 -4.69 -12.26
CA ASN A 84 15.47 -4.34 -13.60
C ASN A 84 14.03 -4.83 -13.90
N GLY A 85 13.13 -4.68 -12.93
CA GLY A 85 11.70 -4.97 -13.05
C GLY A 85 11.32 -6.45 -13.02
N VAL A 86 12.23 -7.35 -12.60
CA VAL A 86 11.93 -8.79 -12.47
C VAL A 86 10.81 -9.03 -11.46
N TYR A 87 10.87 -8.41 -10.28
CA TYR A 87 9.84 -8.51 -9.24
C TYR A 87 8.50 -7.99 -9.75
N ALA A 88 8.50 -6.81 -10.37
CA ALA A 88 7.31 -6.20 -10.94
C ALA A 88 6.62 -7.14 -11.94
N ASN A 89 7.35 -7.64 -12.94
CA ASN A 89 6.78 -8.53 -13.95
C ASN A 89 6.38 -9.90 -13.38
N THR A 90 7.01 -10.34 -12.29
CA THR A 90 6.62 -11.57 -11.58
C THR A 90 5.30 -11.40 -10.84
N TRP A 91 5.11 -10.30 -10.11
CA TRP A 91 4.03 -10.15 -9.13
C TRP A 91 2.91 -9.20 -9.52
N LEU A 92 3.05 -8.42 -10.61
CA LEU A 92 1.99 -7.55 -11.13
C LEU A 92 1.19 -8.27 -12.21
N SER A 93 -0.07 -7.85 -12.37
CA SER A 93 -0.98 -8.42 -13.38
C SER A 93 -0.77 -7.82 -14.78
N PHE A 94 0.19 -6.90 -14.94
CA PHE A 94 0.54 -6.23 -16.20
C PHE A 94 2.06 -6.20 -16.38
N ALA A 95 2.48 -6.09 -17.63
CA ALA A 95 3.90 -5.96 -17.97
C ALA A 95 4.42 -4.57 -17.60
N VAL A 96 5.64 -4.51 -17.06
CA VAL A 96 6.35 -3.28 -16.71
C VAL A 96 7.62 -3.21 -17.53
N ASP A 97 7.77 -2.17 -18.34
CA ASP A 97 9.01 -1.83 -19.03
C ASP A 97 9.92 -1.03 -18.07
N PRO A 98 11.05 -1.57 -17.60
CA PRO A 98 11.94 -0.88 -16.68
C PRO A 98 12.45 0.45 -17.21
N THR A 99 12.63 0.58 -18.53
CA THR A 99 13.18 1.78 -19.16
C THR A 99 12.24 2.99 -19.04
N GLU A 100 10.96 2.77 -18.78
CA GLU A 100 10.01 3.84 -18.47
C GLU A 100 10.15 4.39 -17.05
N PHE A 101 10.69 3.61 -16.11
CA PHE A 101 10.66 3.92 -14.67
C PHE A 101 12.02 4.31 -14.12
N ILE A 102 13.08 3.59 -14.50
CA ILE A 102 14.44 3.82 -14.01
C ILE A 102 14.85 5.28 -14.20
N GLY A 103 15.15 5.97 -13.10
CA GLY A 103 15.51 7.39 -13.06
C GLY A 103 14.42 8.37 -13.53
N LYS A 104 13.20 7.92 -13.82
CA LYS A 104 12.14 8.73 -14.46
C LYS A 104 10.90 8.89 -13.60
N LYS A 105 10.37 7.81 -13.01
CA LYS A 105 9.13 7.82 -12.22
C LYS A 105 9.10 6.63 -11.26
N VAL A 106 8.44 6.79 -10.12
CA VAL A 106 8.28 5.73 -9.12
C VAL A 106 6.96 5.02 -9.34
N LEU A 107 6.99 3.70 -9.51
CA LEU A 107 5.78 2.89 -9.70
C LEU A 107 5.07 2.65 -8.37
N ALA A 108 3.78 2.99 -8.30
CA ALA A 108 2.91 2.64 -7.18
C ALA A 108 1.68 1.89 -7.68
N VAL A 109 1.44 0.70 -7.14
CA VAL A 109 0.44 -0.23 -7.68
C VAL A 109 -0.62 -0.56 -6.65
N PRO A 110 -1.90 -0.30 -6.94
CA PRO A 110 -3.00 -0.70 -6.06
C PRO A 110 -3.08 -2.22 -5.92
N ARG A 111 -3.56 -2.70 -4.77
CA ARG A 111 -3.75 -4.12 -4.44
C ARG A 111 -4.48 -4.88 -5.54
N CYS A 112 -5.47 -4.30 -6.23
CA CYS A 112 -6.18 -4.98 -7.32
C CYS A 112 -5.24 -5.56 -8.37
N CYS A 113 -4.21 -4.83 -8.79
CA CYS A 113 -3.34 -5.19 -9.91
C CYS A 113 -2.11 -6.03 -9.51
N GLN A 114 -2.08 -6.52 -8.26
CA GLN A 114 -1.01 -7.38 -7.75
C GLN A 114 -1.49 -8.84 -7.62
N LYS A 115 -0.63 -9.82 -7.87
CA LYS A 115 -0.95 -11.26 -7.73
C LYS A 115 -0.99 -11.70 -6.27
N ARG A 116 -0.12 -11.14 -5.41
CA ARG A 116 -0.11 -11.42 -3.96
C ARG A 116 -1.21 -10.63 -3.26
N LYS A 117 -2.01 -11.31 -2.43
CA LYS A 117 -3.11 -10.67 -1.67
C LYS A 117 -2.99 -10.78 -0.15
N GLY A 118 -2.29 -11.79 0.39
CA GLY A 118 -2.41 -12.17 1.82
C GLY A 118 -1.76 -11.24 2.86
N THR A 119 -0.67 -10.54 2.54
CA THR A 119 -0.09 -9.53 3.46
C THR A 119 -0.87 -8.21 3.47
N GLN A 120 -1.89 -8.11 2.62
CA GLN A 120 -2.58 -6.87 2.26
C GLN A 120 -4.04 -6.86 2.70
N ASP A 121 -4.38 -7.75 3.64
CA ASP A 121 -5.76 -8.00 4.04
C ASP A 121 -6.33 -6.86 4.89
N ARG A 122 -7.60 -6.51 4.60
CA ARG A 122 -8.37 -5.45 5.28
C ARG A 122 -8.27 -5.54 6.80
N TRP A 123 -8.43 -6.75 7.33
CA TRP A 123 -8.35 -7.01 8.77
C TRP A 123 -6.99 -6.62 9.35
N ARG A 124 -5.89 -6.96 8.67
CA ARG A 124 -4.54 -6.74 9.17
C ARG A 124 -4.22 -5.25 9.24
N VAL A 125 -4.64 -4.51 8.22
CA VAL A 125 -4.42 -3.05 8.15
C VAL A 125 -5.21 -2.36 9.24
N ASN A 126 -6.49 -2.70 9.41
CA ASN A 126 -7.32 -2.12 10.46
C ASN A 126 -6.82 -2.49 11.86
N ALA A 127 -6.40 -3.75 12.07
CA ALA A 127 -5.81 -4.19 13.34
C ALA A 127 -4.50 -3.46 13.67
N LEU A 128 -3.65 -3.18 12.67
CA LEU A 128 -2.41 -2.41 12.87
C LEU A 128 -2.69 -0.94 13.23
N VAL A 129 -3.75 -0.35 12.65
CA VAL A 129 -4.16 1.01 13.02
C VAL A 129 -4.70 1.04 14.45
N ASP A 130 -5.60 0.13 14.78
CA ASP A 130 -6.17 -0.01 16.13
C ASP A 130 -5.07 -0.21 17.18
N GLN A 131 -4.11 -1.11 16.90
CA GLN A 131 -2.94 -1.32 17.76
C GLN A 131 -2.18 -0.02 18.01
N ARG A 132 -1.93 0.80 16.98
CA ARG A 132 -1.19 2.07 17.12
C ARG A 132 -1.99 3.11 17.88
N ILE A 133 -3.29 3.26 17.60
CA ILE A 133 -4.17 4.24 18.25
C ILE A 133 -4.29 3.93 19.74
N HIS A 134 -4.50 2.66 20.09
CA HIS A 134 -4.71 2.22 21.47
C HIS A 134 -3.43 1.79 22.19
N ARG A 135 -2.27 1.85 21.51
CA ARG A 135 -0.96 1.44 22.03
C ARG A 135 -0.96 0.02 22.60
N LEU A 136 -1.59 -0.91 21.87
CA LEU A 136 -1.68 -2.31 22.30
C LEU A 136 -0.35 -3.02 22.10
N GLU A 137 0.05 -3.84 23.06
CA GLU A 137 1.30 -4.62 23.00
C GLU A 137 1.25 -5.71 21.91
N HIS A 138 0.06 -6.24 21.64
CA HIS A 138 -0.15 -7.32 20.67
C HIS A 138 -1.11 -6.90 19.56
N LEU A 139 -0.81 -7.37 18.36
CA LEU A 139 -1.72 -7.25 17.23
C LEU A 139 -2.83 -8.28 17.38
N LYS A 140 -4.08 -7.83 17.36
CA LYS A 140 -5.25 -8.72 17.35
C LYS A 140 -5.18 -9.65 16.14
N ASP A 141 -5.39 -10.94 16.35
CA ASP A 141 -5.40 -11.91 15.25
C ASP A 141 -6.68 -11.78 14.40
N ALA A 142 -6.73 -12.53 13.29
CA ALA A 142 -7.87 -12.45 12.37
C ALA A 142 -9.20 -12.87 13.01
N LYS A 143 -9.19 -13.78 13.99
CA LYS A 143 -10.39 -14.26 14.69
C LYS A 143 -10.86 -13.24 15.73
N GLU A 144 -9.93 -12.70 16.51
CA GLU A 144 -10.21 -11.62 17.48
C GLU A 144 -10.75 -10.38 16.76
N TRP A 145 -10.10 -9.99 15.65
CA TRP A 145 -10.53 -8.87 14.82
C TRP A 145 -11.95 -9.07 14.29
N LYS A 146 -12.21 -10.26 13.73
CA LYS A 146 -13.54 -10.60 13.21
C LYS A 146 -14.61 -10.49 14.29
N THR A 147 -14.35 -11.02 15.48
CA THR A 147 -15.27 -10.95 16.64
C THR A 147 -15.58 -9.52 17.07
N LEU A 148 -14.60 -8.62 16.97
CA LEU A 148 -14.75 -7.20 17.30
C LEU A 148 -15.61 -6.44 16.27
N THR A 149 -15.50 -6.82 15.00
CA THR A 149 -16.10 -6.06 13.88
C THR A 149 -17.43 -6.61 13.36
N GLU A 150 -17.88 -7.75 13.88
CA GLU A 150 -19.17 -8.38 13.53
C GLU A 150 -20.26 -8.17 14.61
N GLN A 151 -20.02 -7.26 15.57
CA GLN A 151 -21.04 -6.77 16.52
C GLN A 151 -21.80 -5.59 15.95
#